data_AF-A0A968GAH5-F1
#
_entry.id   AF-A0A968GAH5-F1
#
_cell.length_a   1.000
_cell.length_b   1.000
_cell.length_c   1.000
_cell.angle_alpha   90.00
_cell.angle_beta   90.00
_cell.angle_gamma   90.00
#
_symmetry.space_group_name_H-M   'P 1'
#
loop_
_entity.id
_entity.type
_entity.pdbx_description
1 polymer ?
#
loop_
_entity_poly.entity_id
_entity_poly.type
_entity_poly.pdbx_seq_one_letter_code
_entity_poly.pdbx_strand_id
1 'polypeptide(L)'
;MDDAAIDFAMTYNGQSIEDNLEYGTSIYETEVKDKDGNMVKKYYYIIPNRGTIHSVKFAHDSNNKDKRVAMIHTHGGYNPGYDGNNFSDFRPHIFAKRRGDIPLADRDGLISYLVTPNGSLKKYDPAKKRDSNNGITTISFNYIPSDPKIDDAYPVFAEDRRVTQAKPDPTRRNPYHDTQKK
;
A
#
# COMPACT_ATOMS: atom_id res chain seq x y z
N MET A 1 6.29 -7.86 7.30
CA MET A 1 6.44 -6.45 6.89
C MET A 1 5.19 -5.99 6.16
N ASP A 2 4.76 -6.70 5.11
CA ASP A 2 3.53 -6.39 4.37
C ASP A 2 2.30 -6.28 5.30
N ASP A 3 2.18 -7.12 6.35
CA ASP A 3 1.09 -7.00 7.34
C ASP A 3 1.04 -5.63 8.05
N ALA A 4 2.20 -5.03 8.38
CA ALA A 4 2.25 -3.70 9.00
C ALA A 4 1.84 -2.61 8.00
N ALA A 5 2.15 -2.81 6.71
CA ALA A 5 1.70 -1.92 5.64
C ALA A 5 0.20 -2.05 5.38
N ILE A 6 -0.35 -3.27 5.45
CA ILE A 6 -1.80 -3.52 5.36
C ILE A 6 -2.53 -2.87 6.53
N ASP A 7 -2.04 -3.04 7.76
CA ASP A 7 -2.63 -2.41 8.95
C ASP A 7 -2.63 -0.87 8.83
N PHE A 8 -1.51 -0.29 8.40
CA PHE A 8 -1.45 1.15 8.11
C PHE A 8 -2.47 1.57 7.04
N ALA A 9 -2.57 0.83 5.94
CA ALA A 9 -3.51 1.12 4.86
C ALA A 9 -4.97 1.08 5.33
N MET A 10 -5.32 0.08 6.13
CA MET A 10 -6.65 -0.05 6.72
C MET A 10 -6.96 1.07 7.70
N THR A 11 -5.96 1.50 8.46
CA THR A 11 -6.12 2.49 9.53
C THR A 11 -6.22 3.92 8.97
N TYR A 12 -5.37 4.28 8.00
CA TYR A 12 -5.19 5.68 7.60
C TYR A 12 -5.73 6.05 6.22
N ASN A 13 -6.01 5.10 5.31
CA ASN A 13 -6.44 5.51 3.96
C ASN A 13 -7.80 6.22 3.95
N GLY A 14 -8.75 5.76 4.78
CA GLY A 14 -10.05 6.42 4.93
C GLY A 14 -9.92 7.87 5.39
N GLN A 15 -9.13 8.11 6.44
CA GLN A 15 -8.87 9.47 6.94
C GLN A 15 -8.09 10.31 5.93
N SER A 16 -7.11 9.73 5.24
CA SER A 16 -6.34 10.37 4.17
C SER A 16 -7.24 10.92 3.07
N ILE A 17 -8.25 10.14 2.67
CA ILE A 17 -9.25 10.51 1.67
C ILE A 17 -10.14 11.65 2.19
N GLU A 18 -10.65 11.53 3.42
CA GLU A 18 -11.54 12.53 4.03
C GLU A 18 -10.83 13.89 4.21
N ASP A 19 -9.61 13.86 4.76
CA ASP A 19 -8.79 15.05 4.96
C ASP A 19 -8.24 15.61 3.64
N ASN A 20 -8.19 14.76 2.61
CA ASN A 20 -7.47 14.98 1.37
C ASN A 20 -5.98 15.33 1.61
N LEU A 21 -5.29 14.54 2.43
CA LEU A 21 -3.88 14.78 2.80
C LEU A 21 -3.11 13.47 2.87
N GLU A 22 -1.81 13.53 2.61
CA GLU A 22 -0.93 12.38 2.81
C GLU A 22 -0.63 12.14 4.29
N TYR A 23 -0.67 10.87 4.71
CA TYR A 23 -0.18 10.39 6.00
C TYR A 23 1.05 9.54 5.75
N GLY A 24 2.12 9.72 6.53
CA GLY A 24 3.39 9.05 6.27
C GLY A 24 4.18 8.65 7.50
N THR A 25 4.70 7.43 7.51
CA THR A 25 5.49 6.86 8.61
C THR A 25 6.60 5.91 8.15
N SER A 26 7.48 5.57 9.08
CA SER A 26 8.51 4.54 8.90
C SER A 26 8.07 3.23 9.52
N ILE A 27 8.45 2.11 8.88
CA ILE A 27 8.28 0.75 9.40
C ILE A 27 9.63 0.26 9.93
N TYR A 28 9.60 -0.30 11.13
CA TYR A 28 10.75 -0.85 11.84
C TYR A 28 10.65 -2.37 11.94
N GLU A 29 11.81 -3.02 11.94
CA GLU A 29 12.00 -4.45 12.20
C GLU A 29 12.57 -4.62 13.61
N THR A 30 11.92 -5.48 14.39
CA THR A 30 12.39 -5.90 15.71
C THR A 30 12.36 -7.43 15.82
N GLU A 31 13.08 -7.98 16.78
CA GLU A 31 13.09 -9.42 17.06
C GLU A 31 12.45 -9.70 18.42
N VAL A 32 11.48 -10.59 18.46
CA VAL A 32 10.79 -11.00 19.69
C VAL A 32 10.80 -12.52 19.80
N LYS A 33 10.65 -13.04 21.01
CA LYS A 33 10.43 -14.47 21.21
C LYS A 33 8.97 -14.82 20.89
N ASP A 34 8.77 -15.86 20.10
CA ASP A 34 7.46 -16.48 19.94
C ASP A 34 7.09 -17.33 21.18
N LYS A 35 5.94 -18.00 21.11
CA LYS A 35 5.41 -18.82 22.22
C LYS A 35 6.30 -20.03 22.54
N ASP A 36 7.11 -20.46 21.59
CA ASP A 36 8.04 -21.59 21.70
C ASP A 36 9.46 -21.14 22.07
N GLY A 37 9.68 -19.83 22.24
CA GLY A 37 10.95 -19.22 22.62
C GLY A 37 11.89 -18.90 21.46
N ASN A 38 11.47 -19.11 20.20
CA ASN A 38 12.27 -18.79 19.02
C ASN A 38 12.26 -17.29 18.74
N MET A 39 13.41 -16.75 18.34
CA MET A 39 13.47 -15.36 17.87
C MET A 39 12.80 -15.25 16.50
N VAL A 40 11.78 -14.39 16.40
CA VAL A 40 11.05 -14.11 15.18
C VAL A 40 11.03 -12.62 14.89
N LYS A 41 11.10 -12.27 13.61
CA LYS A 41 10.99 -10.88 13.16
C LYS A 41 9.55 -10.39 13.25
N LYS A 42 9.38 -9.21 13.83
CA LYS A 42 8.12 -8.45 13.85
C LYS A 42 8.35 -7.09 13.24
N TYR A 43 7.28 -6.54 12.70
CA TYR A 43 7.30 -5.26 12.01
C TYR A 43 6.20 -4.37 12.58
N TYR A 44 6.52 -3.11 12.79
CA TYR A 44 5.58 -2.12 13.29
C TYR A 44 5.89 -0.75 12.69
N TYR A 45 4.93 0.16 12.75
CA TYR A 45 5.12 1.55 12.41
C TYR A 45 4.80 2.43 13.61
N ILE A 46 5.31 3.66 13.58
CA ILE A 46 4.96 4.67 14.60
C ILE A 46 3.84 5.58 14.06
N ILE A 47 3.19 6.34 14.96
CA ILE A 47 2.12 7.28 14.58
C ILE A 47 2.58 8.13 13.39
N PRO A 48 1.82 8.14 12.27
CA PRO A 48 2.23 8.86 11.08
C PRO A 48 2.16 10.37 11.28
N ASN A 49 3.02 11.06 10.54
CA ASN A 49 2.88 12.49 10.37
C ASN A 49 1.72 12.76 9.40
N ARG A 50 1.01 13.85 9.65
CA ARG A 50 0.06 14.44 8.71
C ARG A 50 0.82 15.41 7.80
N GLY A 51 0.66 15.21 6.49
CA GLY A 51 1.32 15.98 5.46
C GLY A 51 0.42 17.05 4.84
N THR A 52 0.67 17.27 3.56
CA THR A 52 -0.09 18.14 2.65
C THR A 52 -0.79 17.28 1.59
N ILE A 53 -1.49 17.92 0.66
CA ILE A 53 -2.09 17.28 -0.51
C ILE A 53 -1.06 16.59 -1.44
N HIS A 54 0.24 16.88 -1.32
CA HIS A 54 1.28 16.44 -2.27
C HIS A 54 2.57 15.95 -1.63
N SER A 55 2.64 15.94 -0.29
CA SER A 55 3.86 15.56 0.40
C SER A 55 3.62 15.34 1.88
N VAL A 56 4.27 14.31 2.41
CA VAL A 56 4.44 14.10 3.83
C VAL A 56 5.91 13.85 4.17
N LYS A 57 6.35 14.38 5.32
CA LYS A 57 7.60 13.95 5.94
C LYS A 57 7.32 12.68 6.73
N PHE A 58 7.91 11.56 6.35
CA PHE A 58 7.74 10.30 7.09
C PHE A 58 8.08 10.46 8.57
N ALA A 59 7.14 10.06 9.44
CA ALA A 59 7.43 9.94 10.87
C ALA A 59 8.62 9.00 11.08
N HIS A 60 9.56 9.45 11.90
CA HIS A 60 10.76 8.70 12.26
C HIS A 60 11.17 9.07 13.69
N ASP A 61 11.50 8.07 14.50
CA ASP A 61 12.04 8.25 15.84
C ASP A 61 13.53 7.92 15.82
N SER A 62 14.37 8.95 16.02
CA SER A 62 15.83 8.80 16.04
C SER A 62 16.35 8.07 17.27
N ASN A 63 15.54 7.94 18.33
CA ASN A 63 15.90 7.20 19.54
C ASN A 63 15.51 5.72 19.45
N ASN A 64 14.76 5.34 18.42
CA ASN A 64 14.39 3.96 18.18
C ASN A 64 15.63 3.15 17.76
N LYS A 65 15.91 2.07 18.50
CA LYS A 65 17.05 1.17 18.25
C LYS A 65 16.73 0.07 17.25
N ASP A 66 15.45 -0.14 16.95
CA ASP A 66 15.03 -1.10 15.94
C ASP A 66 15.39 -0.63 14.53
N LYS A 67 15.59 -1.57 13.63
CA LYS A 67 16.06 -1.27 12.28
C LYS A 67 14.91 -0.67 11.47
N ARG A 68 15.06 0.56 10.98
CA ARG A 68 14.17 1.12 9.95
C ARG A 68 14.34 0.33 8.66
N VAL A 69 13.27 -0.27 8.14
CA VAL A 69 13.31 -1.17 6.97
C VAL A 69 12.41 -0.71 5.81
N ALA A 70 11.41 0.11 6.08
CA ALA A 70 10.57 0.66 5.03
C ALA A 70 10.00 2.04 5.41
N MET A 71 9.45 2.70 4.40
CA MET A 71 8.60 3.87 4.52
C MET A 71 7.23 3.55 3.91
N ILE A 72 6.18 4.18 4.42
CA ILE A 72 4.83 4.04 3.89
C ILE A 72 4.09 5.37 3.96
N HIS A 73 3.35 5.70 2.91
CA HIS A 73 2.41 6.81 2.93
C HIS A 73 1.12 6.52 2.17
N THR A 74 0.10 7.32 2.46
CA THR A 74 -1.14 7.40 1.69
C THR A 74 -1.04 8.53 0.68
N HIS A 75 -1.76 8.40 -0.44
CA HIS A 75 -2.23 9.55 -1.20
C HIS A 75 -3.62 9.96 -0.70
N GLY A 76 -3.96 11.25 -0.83
CA GLY A 76 -5.22 11.84 -0.37
C GLY A 76 -6.46 11.37 -1.12
N GLY A 77 -7.50 12.21 -1.21
CA GLY A 77 -8.68 11.90 -2.00
C GLY A 77 -8.38 11.87 -3.50
N TYR A 78 -9.28 11.27 -4.29
CA TYR A 78 -9.18 11.30 -5.74
C TYR A 78 -9.17 12.73 -6.27
N ASN A 79 -8.20 13.00 -7.15
CA ASN A 79 -8.08 14.27 -7.84
C ASN A 79 -7.71 14.02 -9.32
N PRO A 80 -8.55 14.42 -10.28
CA PRO A 80 -8.31 14.15 -11.71
C PRO A 80 -7.06 14.86 -12.25
N GLY A 81 -6.53 15.87 -11.56
CA GLY A 81 -5.31 16.56 -11.94
C GLY A 81 -4.01 15.82 -11.57
N TYR A 82 -4.09 14.68 -10.88
CA TYR A 82 -2.93 14.00 -10.30
C TYR A 82 -2.95 12.49 -10.56
N ASP A 83 -1.77 11.92 -10.78
CA ASP A 83 -1.59 10.46 -10.84
C ASP A 83 -1.57 9.85 -9.43
N GLY A 84 -2.71 9.92 -8.73
CA GLY A 84 -2.84 9.52 -7.34
C GLY A 84 -2.71 8.01 -7.09
N ASN A 85 -2.74 7.18 -8.13
CA ASN A 85 -2.64 5.73 -8.00
C ASN A 85 -1.24 5.17 -8.25
N ASN A 86 -0.22 6.00 -8.45
CA ASN A 86 1.15 5.56 -8.72
C ASN A 86 2.18 6.33 -7.90
N PHE A 87 3.33 5.70 -7.67
CA PHE A 87 4.49 6.38 -7.09
C PHE A 87 4.93 7.54 -7.98
N SER A 88 5.29 8.66 -7.36
CA SER A 88 5.91 9.80 -8.04
C SER A 88 7.31 9.46 -8.56
N ASP A 89 7.70 10.11 -9.67
CA ASP A 89 9.04 10.04 -10.27
C ASP A 89 9.50 8.65 -10.78
N PHE A 90 8.53 7.81 -11.19
CA PHE A 90 8.80 6.53 -11.87
C PHE A 90 9.53 6.70 -13.22
N ARG A 91 9.36 7.84 -13.91
CA ARG A 91 10.06 8.12 -15.18
C ARG A 91 11.34 8.92 -14.93
N PRO A 92 12.47 8.55 -15.57
CA PRO A 92 13.70 9.33 -15.46
C PRO A 92 13.52 10.68 -16.14
N HIS A 93 13.42 11.75 -15.35
CA HIS A 93 13.70 13.09 -15.86
C HIS A 93 15.21 13.18 -16.12
N ILE A 94 15.60 13.09 -17.40
CA ILE A 94 17.00 13.04 -17.85
C ILE A 94 17.82 14.27 -17.38
N PHE A 95 17.16 15.37 -16.99
CA PHE A 95 17.80 16.64 -16.64
C PHE A 95 17.32 17.30 -15.33
N ALA A 96 16.47 16.64 -14.53
CA ALA A 96 15.98 17.21 -13.27
C ALA A 96 16.49 16.44 -12.05
N LYS A 97 16.68 17.15 -10.93
CA LYS A 97 16.88 16.49 -9.62
C LYS A 97 15.67 15.57 -9.37
N ARG A 98 15.90 14.26 -9.34
CA ARG A 98 14.87 13.26 -9.05
C ARG A 98 14.33 13.50 -7.63
N ARG A 99 13.04 13.80 -7.49
CA ARG A 99 12.33 14.07 -6.23
C ARG A 99 10.98 13.37 -6.27
N GLY A 100 10.76 12.48 -5.32
CA GLY A 100 9.50 11.75 -5.21
C GLY A 100 9.74 10.45 -4.46
N ASP A 101 8.77 9.55 -4.54
CA ASP A 101 8.75 8.32 -3.75
C ASP A 101 9.87 7.38 -4.18
N ILE A 102 10.01 7.14 -5.49
CA ILE A 102 11.02 6.22 -6.04
C ILE A 102 12.44 6.74 -5.77
N PRO A 103 12.80 8.00 -6.07
CA PRO A 103 14.14 8.51 -5.78
C PRO A 103 14.47 8.55 -4.29
N LEU A 104 13.47 8.80 -3.44
CA LEU A 104 13.65 8.81 -1.99
C LEU A 104 13.95 7.40 -1.45
N ALA A 105 13.16 6.41 -1.88
CA ALA A 105 13.36 5.01 -1.54
C ALA A 105 14.73 4.49 -2.02
N ASP A 106 15.12 4.87 -3.25
CA ASP A 106 16.44 4.57 -3.82
C ASP A 106 17.59 5.17 -3.00
N ARG A 107 17.46 6.43 -2.60
CA ARG A 107 18.47 7.16 -1.82
C ARG A 107 18.64 6.55 -0.43
N ASP A 108 17.53 6.23 0.23
CA ASP A 108 17.54 5.73 1.60
C ASP A 108 17.79 4.21 1.65
N GLY A 109 17.69 3.49 0.53
CA GLY A 109 17.81 2.04 0.47
C GLY A 109 16.69 1.31 1.21
N LEU A 110 15.51 1.93 1.28
CA LEU A 110 14.35 1.43 2.03
C LEU A 110 13.24 1.00 1.08
N ILE A 111 12.51 -0.06 1.45
CA ILE A 111 11.25 -0.39 0.79
C ILE A 111 10.29 0.79 0.95
N SER A 112 9.54 1.11 -0.11
CA SER A 112 8.47 2.11 -0.04
C SER A 112 7.13 1.48 -0.31
N TYR A 113 6.15 1.76 0.54
CA TYR A 113 4.77 1.37 0.35
C TYR A 113 3.93 2.60 0.05
N LEU A 114 2.97 2.46 -0.85
CA LEU A 114 2.01 3.50 -1.20
C LEU A 114 0.60 2.95 -1.08
N VAL A 115 -0.23 3.63 -0.32
CA VAL A 115 -1.67 3.38 -0.26
C VAL A 115 -2.38 4.42 -1.13
N THR A 116 -3.19 3.95 -2.07
CA THR A 116 -3.75 4.82 -3.11
C THR A 116 -5.24 5.09 -2.90
N PRO A 117 -5.79 6.15 -3.52
CA PRO A 117 -7.19 6.51 -3.38
C PRO A 117 -8.13 5.38 -3.86
N ASN A 118 -7.73 4.56 -4.81
CA ASN A 118 -8.54 3.42 -5.30
C ASN A 118 -8.48 2.17 -4.40
N GLY A 119 -7.94 2.29 -3.18
CA GLY A 119 -7.84 1.18 -2.24
C GLY A 119 -6.77 0.15 -2.61
N SER A 120 -5.77 0.52 -3.41
CA SER A 120 -4.64 -0.37 -3.69
C SER A 120 -3.47 -0.10 -2.74
N LEU A 121 -2.78 -1.17 -2.34
CA LEU A 121 -1.50 -1.08 -1.65
C LEU A 121 -0.39 -1.50 -2.62
N LYS A 122 0.55 -0.60 -2.88
CA LYS A 122 1.69 -0.82 -3.75
C LYS A 122 2.96 -0.86 -2.92
N LYS A 123 3.92 -1.64 -3.40
CA LYS A 123 5.24 -1.80 -2.80
C LYS A 123 6.29 -1.57 -3.88
N TYR A 124 7.29 -0.77 -3.55
CA TYR A 124 8.49 -0.56 -4.33
C TYR A 124 9.71 -1.08 -3.55
N ASP A 125 10.48 -1.95 -4.22
CA ASP A 125 11.72 -2.50 -3.70
C ASP A 125 12.93 -1.97 -4.52
N PRO A 126 13.75 -1.07 -3.93
CA PRO A 126 14.93 -0.53 -4.59
C PRO A 126 15.95 -1.59 -5.04
N ALA A 127 16.00 -2.74 -4.37
CA ALA A 127 16.90 -3.83 -4.75
C ALA A 127 16.45 -4.51 -6.06
N LYS A 128 15.16 -4.40 -6.40
CA LYS A 128 14.51 -5.02 -7.57
C LYS A 128 14.20 -4.03 -8.69
N LYS A 129 14.73 -2.81 -8.61
CA LYS A 129 14.43 -1.73 -9.58
C LYS A 129 14.82 -2.02 -11.03
N ARG A 130 15.56 -3.10 -11.28
CA ARG A 130 15.97 -3.58 -12.62
C ARG A 130 15.17 -4.78 -13.11
N ASP A 131 14.22 -5.27 -12.31
CA ASP A 131 13.33 -6.36 -12.70
C ASP A 131 12.31 -5.88 -13.74
N SER A 132 11.58 -6.80 -14.39
CA SER A 132 10.59 -6.46 -15.43
C SER A 132 9.49 -5.50 -14.98
N ASN A 133 9.22 -5.43 -13.67
CA ASN A 133 8.23 -4.54 -13.07
C ASN A 133 8.88 -3.32 -12.37
N ASN A 134 10.16 -3.07 -12.60
CA ASN A 134 10.93 -1.99 -11.98
C ASN A 134 10.83 -1.97 -10.45
N GLY A 135 10.79 -3.15 -9.82
CA GLY A 135 10.68 -3.30 -8.37
C GLY A 135 9.31 -2.99 -7.78
N ILE A 136 8.28 -2.75 -8.59
CA ILE A 136 6.91 -2.45 -8.13
C ILE A 136 6.07 -3.73 -8.11
N THR A 137 5.35 -3.94 -7.01
CA THR A 137 4.34 -4.99 -6.86
C THR A 137 3.08 -4.42 -6.19
N THR A 138 1.90 -4.86 -6.61
CA THR A 138 0.65 -4.59 -5.89
C THR A 138 0.39 -5.71 -4.90
N ILE A 139 0.06 -5.35 -3.66
CA ILE A 139 -0.36 -6.29 -2.61
C ILE A 139 -1.88 -6.39 -2.67
N SER A 140 -2.38 -7.57 -3.00
CA SER A 140 -3.82 -7.82 -3.09
C SER A 140 -4.46 -7.86 -1.70
N PHE A 141 -5.25 -6.84 -1.37
CA PHE A 141 -6.07 -6.80 -0.15
C PHE A 141 -7.36 -6.01 -0.41
N ASN A 142 -8.52 -6.66 -0.30
CA ASN A 142 -9.79 -6.13 -0.83
C ASN A 142 -10.56 -5.22 0.14
N TYR A 143 -9.99 -4.89 1.30
CA TYR A 143 -10.70 -4.16 2.35
C TYR A 143 -10.14 -2.76 2.62
N ILE A 144 -9.10 -2.33 1.88
CA ILE A 144 -8.52 -1.00 2.04
C ILE A 144 -9.59 0.03 1.65
N PRO A 145 -9.91 1.03 2.51
CA PRO A 145 -10.85 2.08 2.16
C PRO A 145 -10.47 2.77 0.84
N SER A 146 -11.45 3.04 -0.02
CA SER A 146 -11.24 3.74 -1.29
C SER A 146 -12.13 4.96 -1.39
N ASP A 147 -11.69 5.96 -2.17
CA ASP A 147 -12.49 7.15 -2.42
C ASP A 147 -13.64 6.79 -3.38
N PRO A 148 -14.92 6.97 -2.99
CA PRO A 148 -16.06 6.66 -3.85
C PRO A 148 -16.07 7.49 -5.14
N LYS A 149 -15.42 8.67 -5.18
CA LYS A 149 -15.34 9.51 -6.39
C LYS A 149 -14.57 8.84 -7.53
N ILE A 150 -13.81 7.79 -7.25
CA ILE A 150 -13.10 7.02 -8.27
C ILE A 150 -14.08 6.26 -9.15
N ASP A 151 -15.19 5.79 -8.59
CA ASP A 151 -16.24 5.14 -9.37
C ASP A 151 -17.00 6.16 -10.24
N ASP A 152 -17.08 7.42 -9.79
CA ASP A 152 -17.74 8.51 -10.52
C ASP A 152 -16.90 9.08 -11.68
N ALA A 153 -15.58 8.80 -11.72
CA ALA A 153 -14.64 9.45 -12.62
C ALA A 153 -14.12 8.60 -13.80
N TYR A 154 -14.55 7.33 -13.94
CA TYR A 154 -14.20 6.50 -15.09
C TYR A 154 -15.44 6.11 -15.91
N PRO A 155 -15.64 6.62 -17.15
CA PRO A 155 -16.12 5.72 -18.19
C PRO A 155 -15.04 4.65 -18.34
N VAL A 156 -15.43 3.42 -18.00
CA VAL A 156 -14.70 2.18 -18.21
C VAL A 156 -13.81 2.27 -19.46
N PHE A 157 -12.48 2.30 -19.30
CA PHE A 157 -11.62 1.72 -20.33
C PHE A 157 -11.81 0.22 -20.24
N ALA A 158 -12.75 -0.25 -21.06
CA ALA A 158 -13.15 -1.64 -21.17
C ALA A 158 -12.03 -2.44 -21.82
N GLU A 159 -11.15 -2.99 -20.99
CA GLU A 159 -10.29 -4.15 -21.26
C GLU A 159 -9.56 -4.41 -19.92
N ASP A 160 -10.23 -4.98 -18.91
CA ASP A 160 -9.97 -6.38 -18.53
C ASP A 160 -11.05 -6.90 -17.55
N ARG A 161 -12.34 -6.79 -17.95
CA ARG A 161 -13.45 -7.46 -17.26
C ARG A 161 -13.81 -8.81 -17.90
N ARG A 162 -12.80 -9.59 -18.29
CA ARG A 162 -13.00 -10.96 -18.78
C ARG A 162 -12.41 -12.02 -17.88
N VAL A 163 -12.45 -11.86 -16.56
CA VAL A 163 -12.53 -13.00 -15.65
C VAL A 163 -13.36 -12.60 -14.43
N THR A 164 -14.37 -13.40 -14.11
CA THR A 164 -15.27 -13.29 -12.93
C THR A 164 -16.50 -12.38 -13.02
N GLN A 165 -17.35 -12.62 -14.03
CA GLN A 165 -18.79 -12.63 -13.80
C GLN A 165 -19.38 -13.96 -14.27
N ALA A 166 -19.15 -15.02 -13.48
CA ALA A 166 -20.10 -16.12 -13.47
C ALA A 166 -21.22 -15.73 -12.50
N LYS A 167 -22.42 -15.46 -13.04
CA LYS A 167 -23.64 -15.37 -12.23
C LYS A 167 -23.78 -16.69 -11.45
N PRO A 168 -24.18 -16.68 -10.16
CA PRO A 168 -24.50 -17.93 -9.48
C PRO A 168 -25.67 -18.60 -10.19
N ASP A 169 -25.43 -19.80 -10.71
CA ASP A 169 -26.46 -20.69 -11.25
C ASP A 169 -27.28 -21.24 -10.07
N PRO A 170 -28.58 -20.90 -9.95
CA PRO A 170 -29.42 -21.35 -8.84
C PRO A 170 -29.72 -22.86 -8.86
N THR A 171 -29.18 -23.63 -9.80
CA THR A 171 -29.43 -25.07 -9.93
C THR A 171 -28.28 -25.98 -9.52
N ARG A 172 -27.12 -25.44 -9.12
CA ARG A 172 -26.01 -26.27 -8.62
C ARG A 172 -26.12 -26.49 -7.11
N ARG A 173 -26.66 -27.64 -6.71
CA ARG A 173 -26.54 -28.17 -5.34
C ARG A 173 -25.05 -28.33 -4.99
N ASN A 174 -24.63 -27.70 -3.89
CA ASN A 174 -23.31 -27.86 -3.29
C ASN A 174 -23.17 -29.27 -2.68
N PRO A 175 -22.27 -30.14 -3.18
CA PRO A 175 -22.13 -31.51 -2.69
C PRO A 175 -21.05 -31.61 -1.60
N TYR A 176 -21.06 -30.74 -0.58
CA TYR A 176 -20.25 -30.92 0.63
C TYR A 176 -20.89 -30.17 1.81
N HIS A 177 -21.96 -30.75 2.35
CA HIS A 177 -22.35 -30.67 3.75
C HIS A 177 -23.36 -31.78 4.03
N ASP A 178 -22.91 -33.02 3.91
CA ASP A 178 -23.48 -34.11 4.70
C ASP A 178 -22.43 -34.52 5.72
N THR A 179 -22.64 -34.05 6.94
CA THR A 179 -22.33 -34.75 8.19
C THR A 179 -22.63 -33.77 9.34
N GLN A 180 -23.35 -34.29 10.34
CA GLN A 180 -23.69 -33.70 11.65
C GLN A 180 -25.15 -33.22 11.80
N LYS A 181 -26.10 -34.14 12.04
CA LYS A 181 -26.56 -34.51 13.40
C LYS A 181 -27.85 -35.34 13.38
N LYS A 182 -27.76 -36.48 14.07
CA LYS A 182 -28.77 -37.28 14.80
C LYS A 182 -30.00 -37.81 14.07
#